data_AF-A0A9W9A6Z8-F1
#
_entry.id   AF-A0A9W9A6Z8-F1
#
_cell.length_a   1.000
_cell.length_b   1.000
_cell.length_c   1.000
_cell.angle_alpha   90.00
_cell.angle_beta   90.00
_cell.angle_gamma   90.00
#
_symmetry.space_group_name_H-M   'P 1'
#
loop_
_entity.id
_entity.type
_entity.pdbx_description
1 polymer ?
#
loop_
_entity_poly.entity_id
_entity_poly.type
_entity_poly.pdbx_seq_one_letter_code
_entity_poly.pdbx_strand_id
1 'polypeptide(L)'
;VTDAPHAQKTAHYQPQHGTHTTSLGTGYLVNRSLIDIYSINGAGLQLRDVDNVDKQDDGAARRVFHFNVLQSMTETEDARYFISLYMYLSQLSCLGTLFEAWMNTTMSTKDCVLAALRARFWLNLVNHHI
;
A
#
# COMPACT_ATOMS: atom_id res chain seq x y z
N VAL A 1 19.62 1.90 11.07
CA VAL A 1 18.30 1.35 11.38
C VAL A 1 17.29 2.30 10.77
N THR A 2 16.44 1.80 9.86
CA THR A 2 15.45 2.62 9.14
C THR A 2 14.12 2.55 9.89
N ASP A 3 13.46 3.69 10.09
CA ASP A 3 12.15 3.77 10.72
C ASP A 3 11.03 3.29 9.77
N ALA A 4 9.96 2.71 10.32
CA ALA A 4 8.85 2.14 9.53
C ALA A 4 8.16 3.14 8.61
N PRO A 5 7.89 4.39 9.04
CA PRO A 5 7.35 5.42 8.16
C PRO A 5 8.25 5.68 6.95
N HIS A 6 9.57 5.74 7.16
CA HIS A 6 10.53 5.89 6.07
C HIS A 6 10.55 4.69 5.11
N ALA A 7 10.35 3.47 5.61
CA ALA A 7 10.24 2.28 4.77
C ALA A 7 8.96 2.28 3.91
N GLN A 8 7.81 2.68 4.47
CA GLN A 8 6.56 2.86 3.71
C GLN A 8 6.71 3.94 2.64
N LYS A 9 7.31 5.07 3.01
CA LYS A 9 7.62 6.17 2.11
C LYS A 9 8.52 5.73 0.96
N THR A 10 9.55 4.94 1.26
CA THR A 10 10.42 4.34 0.24
C THR A 10 9.64 3.40 -0.67
N ALA A 11 8.84 2.48 -0.12
CA ALA A 11 8.06 1.54 -0.93
C ALA A 11 7.04 2.23 -1.85
N HIS A 12 6.46 3.36 -1.43
CA HIS A 12 5.60 4.20 -2.27
C HIS A 12 6.35 4.88 -3.41
N TYR A 13 7.54 5.44 -3.13
CA TYR A 13 8.30 6.21 -4.13
C TYR A 13 9.09 5.35 -5.11
N GLN A 14 9.51 4.15 -4.73
CA GLN A 14 10.31 3.29 -5.62
C GLN A 14 9.60 3.03 -6.97
N PRO A 15 8.32 2.64 -7.02
CA PRO A 15 7.60 2.45 -8.30
C PRO A 15 7.31 3.75 -9.09
N GLN A 16 7.41 4.91 -8.44
CA GLN A 16 7.12 6.21 -9.05
C GLN A 16 8.33 6.85 -9.72
N HIS A 17 9.54 6.37 -9.42
CA HIS A 17 10.78 6.84 -10.05
C HIS A 17 11.06 6.06 -11.34
N GLY A 18 11.35 6.80 -12.41
CA GLY A 18 11.41 6.31 -13.78
C GLY A 18 12.19 4.99 -13.95
N THR A 19 11.51 3.98 -14.50
CA THR A 19 11.98 2.61 -14.83
C THR A 19 11.84 1.55 -13.73
N HIS A 20 11.42 1.91 -12.52
CA HIS A 20 11.29 0.92 -11.44
C HIS A 20 9.92 0.24 -11.46
N THR A 21 9.89 -0.97 -12.00
CA THR A 21 8.77 -1.91 -11.85
C THR A 21 8.95 -2.68 -10.55
N THR A 22 7.96 -2.65 -9.67
CA THR A 22 7.93 -3.58 -8.53
C THR A 22 7.02 -4.74 -8.85
N SER A 23 7.51 -5.97 -8.80
CA SER A 23 6.68 -7.17 -8.99
C SER A 23 6.43 -7.89 -7.67
N LEU A 24 5.24 -8.47 -7.55
CA LEU A 24 4.88 -9.36 -6.45
C LEU A 24 3.93 -10.44 -6.99
N GLY A 25 4.34 -11.70 -6.83
CA GLY A 25 3.62 -12.83 -7.43
C GLY A 25 3.57 -12.71 -8.96
N THR A 26 2.36 -12.77 -9.51
CA THR A 26 2.09 -12.71 -10.96
C THR A 26 1.88 -11.30 -11.50
N GLY A 27 1.87 -10.27 -10.65
CA GLY A 27 1.65 -8.90 -11.10
C GLY A 27 2.76 -7.94 -10.76
N TYR A 28 2.55 -6.71 -11.20
CA TYR A 28 3.52 -5.64 -11.15
C TYR A 28 2.86 -4.29 -10.87
N LEU A 29 3.61 -3.42 -10.22
CA LEU A 29 3.28 -2.02 -9.97
C LEU A 29 4.30 -1.16 -10.69
N VAL A 30 3.80 -0.29 -11.55
CA VAL A 30 4.53 0.81 -12.18
C VAL A 30 3.77 2.11 -11.90
N ASN A 31 4.40 3.26 -12.12
CA ASN A 31 3.73 4.56 -11.99
C ASN A 31 2.38 4.59 -12.73
N ARG A 32 2.30 4.03 -13.94
CA ARG A 32 1.05 3.96 -14.72
C ARG A 32 -0.09 3.28 -13.95
N SER A 33 0.19 2.23 -13.19
CA SER A 33 -0.81 1.54 -12.36
C SER A 33 -1.43 2.46 -11.30
N LEU A 34 -0.65 3.40 -10.74
CA LEU A 34 -1.15 4.40 -9.79
C LEU A 34 -2.03 5.45 -10.48
N ILE A 35 -1.68 5.85 -11.70
CA ILE A 35 -2.51 6.74 -12.54
C ILE A 35 -3.84 6.05 -12.89
N ASP A 36 -3.80 4.75 -13.19
CA ASP A 36 -5.00 3.98 -13.51
C ASP A 36 -5.93 3.90 -12.28
N ILE A 37 -5.39 3.71 -11.07
CA ILE A 37 -6.17 3.78 -9.81
C ILE A 37 -6.77 5.18 -9.60
N TYR A 38 -5.99 6.24 -9.81
CA TYR A 38 -6.48 7.62 -9.69
C TYR A 38 -7.69 7.87 -10.60
N SER A 39 -7.73 7.20 -11.76
CA SER A 39 -8.82 7.32 -12.73
C SER A 39 -10.10 6.59 -12.29
N ILE A 40 -10.04 5.75 -11.25
CA ILE A 40 -11.22 5.08 -10.67
C ILE A 40 -11.99 6.08 -9.81
N ASN A 41 -13.28 6.23 -10.11
CA ASN A 41 -14.15 7.11 -9.33
C ASN A 41 -14.26 6.61 -7.88
N GLY A 42 -14.02 7.50 -6.91
CA GLY A 42 -14.10 7.17 -5.47
C GLY A 42 -12.82 6.61 -4.84
N ALA A 43 -11.72 6.44 -5.59
CA ALA A 43 -10.44 5.98 -5.01
C ALA A 43 -9.88 6.92 -3.93
N GLY A 44 -10.21 8.22 -3.98
CA GLY A 44 -9.78 9.20 -2.98
C GLY A 44 -8.33 9.66 -3.14
N LEU A 45 -7.68 9.30 -4.25
CA LEU A 45 -6.39 9.85 -4.66
C LEU A 45 -6.55 11.21 -5.31
N GLN A 46 -5.52 12.05 -5.18
CA GLN A 46 -5.38 13.31 -5.88
C GLN A 46 -4.31 13.19 -6.96
N LEU A 47 -4.40 13.99 -8.02
CA LEU A 47 -3.42 13.95 -9.11
C LEU A 47 -1.97 14.13 -8.61
N ARG A 48 -1.78 15.02 -7.62
CA ARG A 48 -0.47 15.24 -6.95
C ARG A 48 0.10 14.03 -6.20
N ASP A 49 -0.72 13.01 -5.94
CA ASP A 49 -0.31 11.79 -5.24
C ASP A 49 0.38 10.80 -6.19
N VAL A 50 0.16 10.95 -7.50
CA VAL A 50 0.58 10.00 -8.53
C VAL A 50 1.39 10.66 -9.65
N ASP A 51 1.18 11.95 -9.91
CA ASP A 51 1.89 12.76 -10.89
C ASP A 51 2.73 13.85 -10.22
N ASN A 52 3.99 13.96 -10.65
CA ASN A 52 5.01 14.87 -10.12
C ASN A 52 5.05 14.91 -8.57
N VAL A 53 5.08 13.72 -7.97
CA VAL A 53 4.90 13.51 -6.53
C VAL A 53 5.96 14.24 -5.70
N ASP A 54 5.49 15.04 -4.76
CA ASP A 54 6.35 15.65 -3.75
C ASP A 54 6.84 14.58 -2.76
N LYS A 55 8.15 14.35 -2.75
CA LYS A 55 8.81 13.39 -1.86
C LYS A 55 8.77 13.80 -0.38
N GLN A 56 8.31 15.02 -0.08
CA GLN A 56 8.09 15.47 1.29
C GLN A 56 6.61 15.36 1.72
N ASP A 57 5.67 15.06 0.81
CA ASP A 57 4.27 14.82 1.18
C ASP A 57 4.07 13.39 1.72
N ASP A 58 4.27 13.24 3.03
CA ASP A 58 3.94 12.00 3.75
C ASP A 58 2.42 11.69 3.70
N GLY A 59 1.60 12.70 3.42
CA GLY A 59 0.16 12.54 3.22
C GLY A 59 -0.18 11.77 1.94
N ALA A 60 0.60 11.91 0.88
CA ALA A 60 0.39 11.17 -0.38
C ALA A 60 0.56 9.66 -0.16
N ALA A 61 1.65 9.26 0.52
CA ALA A 61 1.88 7.86 0.86
C ALA A 61 0.73 7.29 1.72
N ARG A 62 0.23 8.06 2.70
CA ARG A 62 -0.92 7.65 3.52
C ARG A 62 -2.20 7.48 2.70
N ARG A 63 -2.46 8.35 1.72
CA ARG A 63 -3.63 8.24 0.84
C ARG A 63 -3.56 7.01 -0.05
N VAL A 64 -2.38 6.66 -0.58
CA VAL A 64 -2.19 5.46 -1.42
C VAL A 64 -2.45 4.16 -0.66
N PHE A 65 -2.10 4.09 0.63
CA PHE A 65 -2.39 2.93 1.47
C PHE A 65 -3.76 2.98 2.18
N HIS A 66 -4.60 3.95 1.83
CA HIS A 66 -5.91 4.13 2.45
C HIS A 66 -6.93 3.08 1.98
N PHE A 67 -7.89 2.74 2.85
CA PHE A 67 -8.86 1.68 2.55
C PHE A 67 -9.72 1.98 1.32
N ASN A 68 -10.07 3.25 1.06
CA ASN A 68 -10.82 3.65 -0.15
C ASN A 68 -10.11 3.21 -1.44
N VAL A 69 -8.78 3.36 -1.48
CA VAL A 69 -7.96 3.00 -2.64
C VAL A 69 -7.96 1.49 -2.85
N LEU A 70 -7.81 0.73 -1.75
CA LEU A 70 -7.88 -0.72 -1.78
C LEU A 70 -9.27 -1.22 -2.18
N GLN A 71 -10.33 -0.58 -1.69
CA GLN A 71 -11.71 -0.93 -2.02
C GLN A 71 -12.03 -0.66 -3.50
N SER A 72 -11.65 0.50 -4.02
CA SER A 72 -11.90 0.84 -5.43
C SER A 72 -11.23 -0.11 -6.42
N MET A 73 -10.11 -0.72 -6.04
CA MET A 73 -9.44 -1.78 -6.82
C MET A 73 -10.24 -3.08 -6.88
N THR A 74 -11.06 -3.37 -5.87
CA THR A 74 -11.89 -4.59 -5.81
C THR A 74 -13.23 -4.44 -6.52
N GLU A 75 -13.71 -3.21 -6.71
CA GLU A 75 -15.02 -2.89 -7.29
C GLU A 75 -14.94 -2.59 -8.80
N THR A 76 -13.75 -2.57 -9.38
CA THR A 76 -13.52 -2.30 -10.81
C THR A 76 -13.71 -3.54 -11.69
N GLU A 77 -14.30 -3.39 -12.87
CA GLU A 77 -14.57 -4.48 -13.83
C GLU A 77 -13.30 -5.24 -14.28
N ASP A 78 -12.14 -4.56 -14.29
CA ASP A 78 -10.83 -5.12 -14.63
C ASP A 78 -10.08 -5.69 -13.41
N ALA A 79 -10.82 -6.38 -12.54
CA ALA A 79 -10.36 -6.85 -11.23
C ALA A 79 -9.07 -7.69 -11.29
N ARG A 80 -8.79 -8.40 -12.41
CA ARG A 80 -7.58 -9.22 -12.54
C ARG A 80 -6.29 -8.39 -12.57
N TYR A 81 -6.30 -7.23 -13.22
CA TYR A 81 -5.16 -6.32 -13.22
C TYR A 81 -4.94 -5.72 -11.82
N PHE A 82 -6.04 -5.31 -11.17
CA PHE A 82 -6.00 -4.67 -9.87
C PHE A 82 -5.80 -5.63 -8.69
N ILE A 83 -6.04 -6.94 -8.84
CA ILE A 83 -5.82 -7.94 -7.78
C ILE A 83 -4.36 -7.97 -7.36
N SER A 84 -3.42 -8.04 -8.30
CA SER A 84 -2.00 -8.09 -7.94
C SER A 84 -1.52 -6.79 -7.29
N LEU A 85 -2.09 -5.67 -7.72
CA LEU A 85 -1.80 -4.35 -7.17
C LEU A 85 -2.38 -4.18 -5.75
N TYR A 86 -3.61 -4.62 -5.56
CA TYR A 86 -4.28 -4.73 -4.27
C TYR A 86 -3.46 -5.60 -3.31
N MET A 87 -2.98 -6.76 -3.75
CA MET A 87 -2.13 -7.64 -2.95
C MET A 87 -0.85 -6.95 -2.50
N TYR A 88 -0.19 -6.27 -3.43
CA TYR A 88 1.05 -5.55 -3.15
C TYR A 88 0.83 -4.42 -2.12
N LEU A 89 -0.17 -3.56 -2.34
CA LEU A 89 -0.44 -2.42 -1.48
C LEU A 89 -0.99 -2.84 -0.11
N SER A 90 -1.85 -3.87 -0.06
CA SER A 90 -2.36 -4.42 1.21
C SER A 90 -1.28 -5.12 2.03
N GLN A 91 -0.35 -5.84 1.39
CA GLN A 91 0.83 -6.40 2.07
C GLN A 91 1.68 -5.30 2.67
N LEU A 92 2.01 -4.26 1.89
CA LEU A 92 2.79 -3.13 2.36
C LEU A 92 2.12 -2.38 3.51
N SER A 93 0.80 -2.19 3.43
CA SER A 93 0.01 -1.57 4.50
C SER A 93 0.05 -2.43 5.77
N CYS A 94 -0.27 -3.71 5.69
CA CYS A 94 -0.30 -4.61 6.85
C CYS A 94 1.07 -4.81 7.51
N LEU A 95 2.12 -5.04 6.71
CA LEU A 95 3.47 -5.20 7.23
C LEU A 95 4.02 -3.88 7.74
N GLY A 96 3.74 -2.77 7.06
CA GLY A 96 4.15 -1.45 7.50
C GLY A 96 3.56 -1.08 8.86
N THR A 97 2.25 -1.30 9.06
CA THR A 97 1.61 -1.09 10.37
C THR A 97 2.15 -2.03 11.44
N LEU A 98 2.49 -3.28 11.10
CA LEU A 98 3.13 -4.20 12.05
C LEU A 98 4.51 -3.70 12.49
N PHE A 99 5.36 -3.27 11.54
CA PHE A 99 6.68 -2.76 11.86
C PHE A 99 6.62 -1.44 12.63
N GLU A 100 5.65 -0.58 12.31
CA GLU A 100 5.38 0.63 13.09
C GLU A 100 4.99 0.28 14.53
N ALA A 101 4.06 -0.66 14.72
CA ALA A 101 3.65 -1.12 16.04
C ALA A 101 4.78 -1.77 16.83
N TRP A 102 5.69 -2.48 16.16
CA TRP A 102 6.87 -3.10 16.77
C TRP A 102 7.90 -2.06 17.24
N MET A 103 8.12 -1.01 16.45
CA MET A 103 9.11 0.02 16.77
C MET A 103 8.56 1.16 17.64
N ASN A 104 7.25 1.35 17.68
CA ASN A 104 6.62 2.43 18.44
C ASN A 104 6.42 2.04 19.91
N THR A 105 7.24 2.61 20.78
CA THR A 105 7.20 2.40 22.23
C THR A 105 6.06 3.13 22.94
N THR A 106 5.37 4.04 22.23
CA THR A 106 4.24 4.83 22.76
C THR A 106 2.87 4.32 22.32
N MET A 107 2.84 3.36 21.39
CA MET A 107 1.59 2.77 20.91
C MET A 107 0.91 1.96 22.01
N SER A 108 -0.42 2.02 22.08
CA SER A 108 -1.15 1.22 23.06
C SER A 108 -0.97 -0.26 22.78
N THR A 109 -0.94 -1.08 23.84
CA THR A 109 -0.84 -2.55 23.69
C THR A 109 -1.98 -3.10 22.82
N LYS A 110 -3.17 -2.50 22.92
CA LYS A 110 -4.35 -2.89 22.11
C LYS A 110 -4.09 -2.69 20.62
N ASP A 111 -3.55 -1.53 20.23
CA ASP A 111 -3.29 -1.23 18.82
C ASP A 111 -2.14 -2.06 18.26
N CYS A 112 -1.11 -2.32 19.09
CA CYS A 112 -0.01 -3.20 18.73
C CYS A 112 -0.48 -4.64 18.46
N VAL A 113 -1.32 -5.19 19.35
CA VAL A 113 -1.95 -6.51 19.15
C VAL A 113 -2.85 -6.51 17.91
N LEU A 114 -3.63 -5.46 17.68
CA LEU A 114 -4.50 -5.36 16.51
C LEU A 114 -3.69 -5.34 15.20
N ALA A 115 -2.57 -4.61 15.15
CA ALA A 115 -1.66 -4.59 14.02
C ALA A 115 -1.08 -5.99 13.74
N ALA A 116 -0.63 -6.69 14.78
CA ALA A 116 -0.12 -8.06 14.67
C ALA A 116 -1.19 -9.06 14.18
N LEU A 117 -2.41 -8.97 14.69
CA LEU A 117 -3.51 -9.84 14.27
C LEU A 117 -3.93 -9.58 12.82
N ARG A 118 -3.97 -8.31 12.39
CA ARG A 118 -4.26 -7.94 10.98
C ARG A 118 -3.19 -8.49 10.04
N ALA A 119 -1.91 -8.30 10.38
CA ALA A 119 -0.81 -8.83 9.58
C ALA A 119 -0.84 -10.36 9.50
N ARG A 120 -1.09 -11.04 10.64
CA ARG A 120 -1.22 -12.51 10.68
C ARG A 120 -2.42 -12.99 9.86
N PHE A 121 -3.58 -12.35 9.97
CA PHE A 121 -4.76 -12.69 9.19
C PHE A 121 -4.46 -12.56 7.71
N TRP A 122 -3.85 -11.46 7.29
CA TRP A 122 -3.52 -11.24 5.89
C TRP A 122 -2.53 -12.27 5.35
N LEU A 123 -1.43 -12.54 6.07
CA LEU A 123 -0.46 -13.58 5.69
C LEU A 123 -1.11 -14.96 5.55
N ASN A 124 -2.02 -15.32 6.46
CA ASN A 124 -2.77 -16.58 6.35
C ASN A 124 -3.70 -16.59 5.14
N LEU A 125 -4.37 -15.49 4.85
CA LEU A 125 -5.27 -15.41 3.70
C LEU A 125 -4.50 -15.60 2.39
N VAL A 126 -3.36 -14.90 2.24
CA VAL A 126 -2.46 -15.09 1.11
C VAL A 126 -1.98 -16.53 1.01
N ASN A 127 -1.47 -17.12 2.10
CA ASN A 127 -0.90 -18.47 2.06
C ASN A 127 -1.91 -19.58 1.74
N HIS A 128 -3.20 -19.37 2.01
CA HIS A 128 -4.23 -20.41 1.85
C HIS A 128 -5.14 -20.23 0.63
N HIS A 129 -5.26 -19.02 0.09
CA HIS A 129 -6.28 -18.69 -0.91
C HIS A 129 -5.71 -18.11 -2.21
N ILE A 130 -4.39 -17.91 -2.28
CA ILE A 130 -3.69 -17.32 -3.43
C ILE A 130 -2.44 -18.14 -3.72
#